data_AF-A0A3M2BAD9-F1
#
_entry.id   AF-A0A3M2BAD9-F1
#
_cell.length_a   1.000
_cell.length_b   1.000
_cell.length_c   1.000
_cell.angle_alpha   90.00
_cell.angle_beta   90.00
_cell.angle_gamma   90.00
#
_symmetry.space_group_name_H-M   'P 1'
#
loop_
_entity.id
_entity.type
_entity.pdbx_description
1 polymer ?
#
loop_
_entity_poly.entity_id
_entity_poly.type
_entity_poly.pdbx_seq_one_letter_code
_entity_poly.pdbx_strand_id
1 'polypeptide(L)'
;MDLPIPLDRPLAFFDLETTGLSVRDDRIIELAVLRISPGGDVLERVRRFNPGIPIHPEASRVHGITDADVADEAPFAARARSLLQLLEPCDLAGFNIRRFDLPMLVAEFRR
;
A
#
# COMPACT_ATOMS: atom_id res chain seq x y z
N MET A 1 8.85 22.21 2.51
CA MET A 1 10.13 21.50 2.70
C MET A 1 10.93 21.68 1.43
N ASP A 2 12.20 22.08 1.51
CA ASP A 2 13.04 22.12 0.30
C ASP A 2 13.46 20.70 -0.06
N LEU A 3 13.00 20.22 -1.21
CA LEU A 3 13.33 18.88 -1.69
C LEU A 3 14.71 18.89 -2.36
N PRO A 4 15.55 17.87 -2.12
CA PRO A 4 16.88 17.79 -2.74
C PRO A 4 16.83 17.58 -4.26
N ILE A 5 15.64 17.26 -4.80
CA ILE A 5 15.38 17.05 -6.22
C ILE A 5 14.07 17.76 -6.55
N PRO A 6 14.01 18.60 -7.60
CA PRO A 6 12.76 19.21 -8.06
C PRO A 6 11.82 18.13 -8.59
N LEU A 7 10.53 18.23 -8.26
CA LEU A 7 9.50 17.32 -8.73
C LEU A 7 8.57 18.03 -9.71
N ASP A 8 8.31 17.44 -10.87
CA ASP A 8 7.32 17.95 -11.83
C ASP A 8 5.90 17.44 -11.53
N ARG A 9 5.79 16.34 -10.79
CA ARG A 9 4.54 15.73 -10.33
C ARG A 9 4.69 15.21 -8.90
N PRO A 10 3.61 14.99 -8.15
CA PRO A 10 3.70 14.44 -6.80
C PRO A 10 4.42 13.08 -6.79
N LEU A 11 5.16 12.80 -5.73
CA LEU A 11 5.82 11.52 -5.51
C LEU A 11 5.11 10.77 -4.38
N ALA A 12 4.63 9.56 -4.64
CA ALA A 12 4.00 8.71 -3.65
C ALA A 12 4.95 7.55 -3.29
N PHE A 13 5.48 7.61 -2.08
CA PHE A 13 6.13 6.47 -1.45
C PHE A 13 5.06 5.57 -0.86
N PHE A 14 5.15 4.26 -1.10
CA PHE A 14 4.28 3.32 -0.41
C PHE A 14 4.98 2.01 -0.10
N ASP A 15 4.41 1.32 0.88
CA ASP A 15 4.83 0.04 1.40
C ASP A 15 3.58 -0.79 1.73
N LEU A 16 3.68 -2.11 1.57
CA LEU A 16 2.59 -3.04 1.77
C LEU A 16 2.92 -4.09 2.81
N GLU A 17 1.97 -4.32 3.71
CA GLU A 17 1.91 -5.57 4.47
C GLU A 17 0.85 -6.48 3.84
N THR A 18 1.13 -7.77 3.79
CA THR A 18 0.37 -8.74 3.01
C THR A 18 0.17 -10.04 3.79
N THR A 19 -0.83 -10.83 3.40
CA THR A 19 -1.07 -12.15 4.00
C THR A 19 0.09 -13.13 3.76
N GLY A 20 0.93 -12.87 2.76
CA GLY A 20 2.04 -13.70 2.32
C GLY A 20 2.72 -13.13 1.07
N LEU A 21 3.64 -13.89 0.46
CA LEU A 21 4.51 -13.39 -0.61
C LEU A 21 4.04 -13.69 -2.05
N SER A 22 2.90 -14.36 -2.22
CA SER A 22 2.35 -14.71 -3.54
C SER A 22 1.50 -13.57 -4.10
N VAL A 23 2.01 -12.83 -5.09
CA VAL A 23 1.23 -11.80 -5.81
C VAL A 23 -0.10 -12.33 -6.39
N ARG A 24 -0.18 -13.64 -6.68
CA ARG A 24 -1.39 -14.26 -7.23
C ARG A 24 -2.41 -14.62 -6.16
N ASP A 25 -1.96 -15.13 -5.02
CA ASP A 25 -2.83 -15.82 -4.06
C ASP A 25 -3.02 -15.01 -2.77
N ASP A 26 -2.03 -14.22 -2.37
CA ASP A 26 -2.05 -13.38 -1.18
C ASP A 26 -2.74 -12.03 -1.39
N ARG A 27 -3.06 -11.36 -0.29
CA ARG A 27 -3.85 -10.12 -0.24
C ARG A 27 -3.15 -9.05 0.59
N ILE A 28 -3.47 -7.80 0.29
CA ILE A 28 -2.98 -6.64 1.05
C ILE A 28 -3.77 -6.52 2.35
N ILE A 29 -3.06 -6.37 3.48
CA ILE A 29 -3.64 -6.15 4.81
C ILE A 29 -3.34 -4.77 5.36
N GLU A 30 -2.25 -4.12 4.93
CA GLU A 30 -1.94 -2.73 5.23
C GLU A 30 -1.28 -2.04 4.02
N LEU A 31 -1.62 -0.77 3.81
CA LEU A 31 -0.97 0.11 2.85
C LEU A 31 -0.61 1.41 3.58
N ALA A 32 0.68 1.70 3.65
CA ALA A 32 1.19 2.99 4.07
C ALA A 32 1.56 3.82 2.83
N VAL A 33 1.13 5.08 2.80
CA VAL A 33 1.46 6.03 1.71
C VAL A 33 1.95 7.34 2.29
N LEU A 34 3.07 7.81 1.76
CA LEU A 34 3.58 9.17 1.94
C LEU A 34 3.63 9.85 0.57
N ARG A 35 2.79 10.86 0.37
CA ARG A 35 2.71 11.64 -0.86
C ARG A 35 3.34 13.01 -0.64
N ILE A 36 4.30 13.36 -1.48
CA ILE A 36 5.00 14.64 -1.48
C ILE A 36 4.58 15.44 -2.72
N SER A 37 4.08 16.66 -2.54
CA SER A 37 3.75 17.57 -3.64
C SER A 37 5.02 18.22 -4.23
N PRO A 38 5.00 18.75 -5.47
CA PRO A 38 6.07 19.60 -5.98
C PRO A 38 6.44 20.79 -5.09
N GLY A 39 5.47 21.33 -4.34
CA GLY A 39 5.68 22.38 -3.36
C GLY A 39 6.26 21.90 -2.02
N GLY A 40 6.45 20.59 -1.86
CA GLY A 40 6.97 19.97 -0.65
C GLY A 40 5.94 19.75 0.46
N ASP A 41 4.64 19.79 0.14
CA ASP A 41 3.58 19.38 1.07
C ASP A 41 3.57 17.87 1.23
N VAL A 42 3.43 17.40 2.46
CA VAL A 42 3.42 15.97 2.77
C VAL A 42 2.02 15.54 3.21
N LEU A 43 1.52 14.48 2.60
CA LEU A 43 0.34 13.74 3.06
C LEU A 43 0.76 12.34 3.47
N GLU A 44 0.42 11.97 4.69
CA GLU A 44 0.64 10.63 5.22
C GLU A 44 -0.69 9.91 5.43
N ARG A 45 -0.72 8.63 5.07
CA ARG A 45 -1.91 7.80 5.26
C ARG A 45 -1.53 6.34 5.43
N VAL A 46 -2.02 5.75 6.51
CA VAL A 46 -2.00 4.29 6.72
C VAL A 46 -3.43 3.77 6.68
N ARG A 47 -3.63 2.63 6.03
CA ARG A 47 -4.92 1.94 5.94
C ARG A 47 -4.71 0.45 6.09
N ARG A 48 -5.49 -0.16 6.97
CA ARG A 48 -5.64 -1.62 7.04
C ARG A 48 -6.85 -2.09 6.25
N PHE A 49 -6.84 -3.35 5.86
CA PHE A 49 -7.91 -3.98 5.10
C PHE A 49 -8.18 -5.38 5.62
N ASN A 50 -9.44 -5.77 5.65
CA ASN A 50 -9.79 -7.18 5.82
C ASN A 50 -9.49 -7.92 4.50
N PRO A 51 -8.56 -8.88 4.48
CA PRO A 51 -8.16 -9.59 3.26
C PRO A 51 -9.18 -10.66 2.81
N GLY A 52 -10.13 -11.05 3.67
CA GLY A 52 -11.08 -12.13 3.42
C GLY A 52 -10.47 -13.53 3.38
N ILE A 53 -9.17 -13.66 3.68
CA ILE A 53 -8.42 -14.91 3.79
C ILE A 53 -7.50 -14.87 5.02
N PRO A 54 -7.08 -16.01 5.58
CA PRO A 54 -6.14 -16.02 6.70
C PRO A 54 -4.77 -15.44 6.35
N ILE A 55 -4.16 -14.71 7.30
CA ILE A 55 -2.76 -14.28 7.22
C ILE A 55 -1.84 -15.47 7.51
N HIS A 56 -0.79 -15.68 6.69
CA HIS A 56 0.19 -16.72 6.97
C HIS A 56 0.92 -16.42 8.29
N PRO A 57 1.09 -17.41 9.20
CA PRO A 57 1.77 -17.18 10.47
C PRO A 57 3.19 -16.60 10.34
N GLU A 58 3.90 -16.94 9.27
CA GLU A 58 5.23 -16.40 8.97
C GLU A 58 5.18 -14.90 8.62
N ALA A 59 4.15 -14.45 7.92
CA ALA A 59 3.94 -13.03 7.63
C ALA A 59 3.65 -12.26 8.92
N SER A 60 2.70 -12.75 9.74
CA SER A 60 2.43 -12.18 11.07
C SER A 60 3.66 -12.12 11.96
N ARG A 61 4.58 -13.10 11.87
CA ARG A 61 5.84 -13.07 12.63
C ARG A 61 6.78 -11.95 12.18
N VAL A 62 6.69 -11.49 10.93
CA VAL A 62 7.51 -10.41 10.37
C VAL A 62 6.92 -9.05 10.71
N HIS A 63 5.66 -8.80 10.36
CA HIS A 63 5.03 -7.47 10.49
C HIS A 63 4.16 -7.30 11.74
N GLY A 64 3.86 -8.38 12.47
CA GLY A 64 3.13 -8.33 13.74
C GLY A 64 1.61 -8.12 13.62
N ILE A 65 1.04 -8.21 12.42
CA ILE A 65 -0.40 -8.03 12.17
C ILE A 65 -1.05 -9.42 12.13
N THR A 66 -2.13 -9.59 12.88
CA THR A 66 -2.90 -10.83 12.99
C THR A 66 -4.26 -10.71 12.33
N ASP A 67 -4.94 -11.84 12.11
CA ASP A 67 -6.30 -11.83 11.55
C ASP A 67 -7.28 -11.00 12.40
N ALA A 68 -7.09 -11.01 13.72
CA ALA A 68 -7.92 -10.25 14.65
C ALA A 68 -7.76 -8.73 14.48
N ASP A 69 -6.56 -8.26 14.13
CA ASP A 69 -6.27 -6.83 13.96
C ASP A 69 -6.97 -6.21 12.74
N VAL A 70 -7.39 -7.04 11.78
CA VAL A 70 -7.99 -6.60 10.51
C VAL A 70 -9.39 -7.15 10.28
N ALA A 71 -9.95 -7.90 11.23
CA ALA A 71 -11.25 -8.56 11.09
C ALA A 71 -12.40 -7.58 10.80
N ASP A 72 -12.39 -6.41 11.44
CA ASP A 72 -13.44 -5.39 11.29
C ASP A 72 -13.11 -4.30 10.26
N GLU A 73 -11.96 -4.41 9.58
CA GLU A 73 -11.57 -3.44 8.56
C GLU A 73 -12.36 -3.61 7.26
N ALA A 74 -12.51 -2.52 6.50
CA ALA A 74 -13.13 -2.60 5.19
C ALA A 74 -12.24 -3.40 4.21
N PRO A 75 -12.80 -4.16 3.26
CA PRO A 75 -12.00 -4.81 2.23
C PRO A 75 -11.35 -3.78 1.30
N PHE A 76 -10.27 -4.16 0.61
CA PHE A 76 -9.55 -3.29 -0.32
C PHE A 76 -10.47 -2.59 -1.33
N ALA A 77 -11.40 -3.35 -1.92
CA ALA A 77 -12.35 -2.85 -2.92
C ALA A 77 -13.20 -1.65 -2.44
N ALA A 78 -13.52 -1.58 -1.14
CA ALA A 78 -14.28 -0.47 -0.56
C ALA A 78 -13.52 0.86 -0.60
N ARG A 79 -12.18 0.81 -0.68
CA ARG A 79 -11.29 1.98 -0.66
C ARG A 79 -10.53 2.18 -1.99
N ALA A 80 -10.53 1.19 -2.88
CA ALA A 80 -9.80 1.15 -4.15
C ALA A 80 -9.94 2.45 -4.96
N ARG A 81 -11.16 2.96 -5.14
CA ARG A 81 -11.38 4.21 -5.91
C ARG A 81 -10.63 5.40 -5.33
N SER A 82 -10.68 5.58 -4.02
CA SER A 82 -10.02 6.70 -3.35
C SER A 82 -8.49 6.56 -3.32
N LEU A 83 -7.99 5.32 -3.25
CA LEU A 83 -6.57 5.02 -3.38
C LEU A 83 -6.07 5.31 -4.79
N LEU A 84 -6.82 4.90 -5.82
CA LEU A 84 -6.47 5.20 -7.21
C LEU A 84 -6.39 6.71 -7.43
N GLN A 85 -7.38 7.49 -6.97
CA GLN A 85 -7.35 8.95 -7.08
C GLN A 85 -6.15 9.60 -6.36
N LEU A 86 -5.70 9.00 -5.25
CA LEU A 86 -4.52 9.46 -4.52
C LEU A 86 -3.22 9.18 -5.31
N LEU A 87 -3.13 8.01 -5.95
CA LEU A 87 -1.91 7.49 -6.56
C LEU A 87 -1.75 7.85 -8.04
N GLU A 88 -2.84 7.94 -8.80
CA GLU A 88 -2.86 8.21 -10.25
C GLU A 88 -2.03 9.44 -10.69
N PRO A 89 -2.07 10.60 -10.00
CA PRO A 89 -1.27 11.74 -10.43
C PRO A 89 0.21 11.63 -10.02
N CYS A 90 0.62 10.58 -9.31
CA CYS A 90 1.93 10.49 -8.68
C CYS A 90 2.91 9.64 -9.50
N ASP A 91 4.19 10.01 -9.44
CA ASP A 91 5.25 9.01 -9.59
C ASP A 91 5.26 8.09 -8.36
N LEU A 92 5.52 6.80 -8.57
CA LEU A 92 5.51 5.80 -7.51
C LEU A 92 6.93 5.44 -7.08
N ALA A 93 7.17 5.44 -5.77
CA ALA A 93 8.45 5.11 -5.17
C ALA A 93 8.28 4.16 -3.97
N GLY A 94 9.35 3.43 -3.67
CA GLY A 94 9.39 2.48 -2.56
C GLY A 94 10.63 1.60 -2.67
N PHE A 95 11.03 0.98 -1.56
CA PHE A 95 12.14 0.03 -1.58
C PHE A 95 11.69 -1.26 -2.24
N ASN A 96 12.44 -1.76 -3.24
CA ASN A 96 12.09 -2.99 -3.98
C ASN A 96 10.68 -3.00 -4.62
N ILE A 97 10.05 -1.83 -4.75
CA ILE A 97 8.67 -1.63 -5.21
C ILE A 97 8.36 -2.33 -6.54
N ARG A 98 9.30 -2.33 -7.49
CA ARG A 98 9.10 -2.94 -8.81
C ARG A 98 8.97 -4.47 -8.75
N ARG A 99 9.54 -5.11 -7.73
CA ARG A 99 9.59 -6.57 -7.60
C ARG A 99 8.40 -7.12 -6.82
N PHE A 100 7.88 -6.37 -5.85
CA PHE A 100 6.85 -6.87 -4.95
C PHE A 100 5.65 -5.93 -4.83
N ASP A 101 5.82 -4.75 -4.26
CA ASP A 101 4.70 -3.89 -3.85
C ASP A 101 3.84 -3.43 -5.02
N LEU A 102 4.45 -3.01 -6.13
CA LEU A 102 3.72 -2.58 -7.31
C LEU A 102 2.99 -3.75 -7.99
N PRO A 103 3.63 -4.91 -8.27
CA PRO A 103 2.91 -6.10 -8.73
C PRO A 103 1.75 -6.51 -7.83
N MET A 104 1.95 -6.48 -6.50
CA MET A 104 0.93 -6.81 -5.50
C MET A 104 -0.25 -5.84 -5.56
N LEU A 105 0.02 -4.54 -5.56
CA LEU A 105 -1.00 -3.49 -5.66
C LEU A 105 -1.80 -3.61 -6.96
N VAL A 106 -1.12 -3.86 -8.10
CA VAL A 106 -1.78 -4.07 -9.39
C VAL A 106 -2.65 -5.32 -9.39
N ALA A 107 -2.19 -6.42 -8.76
CA ALA A 107 -2.98 -7.62 -8.62
C ALA A 107 -4.24 -7.35 -7.80
N GLU A 108 -4.11 -6.65 -6.66
CA GLU A 108 -5.24 -6.36 -5.78
C GLU A 108 -6.29 -5.44 -6.42
N PHE A 109 -5.86 -4.46 -7.24
CA PHE A 109 -6.77 -3.62 -8.02
C PHE A 109 -7.55 -4.38 -9.12
N ARG A 110 -7.06 -5.55 -9.56
CA ARG A 110 -7.70 -6.35 -10.61
C ARG A 110 -8.68 -7.40 -10.06
N ARG A 111 -8.71 -7.62 -8.74
CA ARG A 111 -9.64 -8.53 -8.08
C ARG A 111 -11.01 -7.88 -7.91
#